data_AF-A0A7C3MZN1-F1
#
_entry.id   AF-A0A7C3MZN1-F1
#
_cell.length_a   1.000
_cell.length_b   1.000
_cell.length_c   1.000
_cell.angle_alpha   90.00
_cell.angle_beta   90.00
_cell.angle_gamma   90.00
#
_symmetry.space_group_name_H-M   'P 1'
#
loop_
_entity.id
_entity.type
_entity.pdbx_description
1 polymer ?
#
loop_
_entity_poly.entity_id
_entity_poly.type
_entity_poly.pdbx_seq_one_letter_code
_entity_poly.pdbx_strand_id
1 'polypeptide(L)'
;LMIGLGRFPTPRDKQDTYVTRDKLEEVIRMSQELVPALSEKGIIATFAGIRSENNKAPNGDFYIELSEKAKGVVHAVIGSPGLTAAPAVAELVIKKLQEAGLRLREKKAFQKERKGWFRFAEAPEEARGEVVANDLRYGRLVCRCEAVSEGEIIEAIARGADTLDSVKHVTRAGMGRCQGGYCAMAVLDLLAKERGGQTQVTKKGDRSSMVFGLDPCSARRR
;
A
#
# COMPACT_ATOMS: atom_id res chain seq x y z
N LEU A 1 15.77 1.23 7.73
CA LEU A 1 15.72 0.09 8.66
C LEU A 1 14.28 -0.07 9.15
N MET A 2 13.72 -1.27 9.05
CA MET A 2 12.43 -1.62 9.62
C MET A 2 12.66 -2.70 10.67
N ILE A 3 11.99 -2.58 11.81
CA ILE A 3 12.18 -3.46 12.96
C ILE A 3 10.79 -3.99 13.35
N GLY A 4 10.67 -5.32 13.45
CA GLY A 4 9.43 -6.00 13.81
C GLY A 4 9.75 -7.24 14.62
N LEU A 5 10.26 -7.03 15.84
CA LEU A 5 10.57 -8.08 16.80
C LEU A 5 9.50 -8.08 17.89
N GLY A 6 9.17 -9.25 18.43
CA GLY A 6 8.36 -9.35 19.65
C GLY A 6 7.16 -10.29 19.54
N ARG A 7 6.39 -10.32 20.63
CA ARG A 7 5.23 -11.19 20.79
C ARG A 7 4.00 -10.58 20.12
N PHE A 8 3.32 -11.36 19.28
CA PHE A 8 2.03 -11.00 18.68
C PHE A 8 0.91 -11.24 19.69
N PRO A 9 0.30 -10.20 20.30
CA PRO A 9 -0.84 -10.38 21.17
C PRO A 9 -2.09 -10.70 20.34
N THR A 10 -3.05 -11.39 20.95
CA THR A 10 -4.38 -11.55 20.36
C THR A 10 -5.06 -10.18 20.29
N PRO A 11 -5.53 -9.73 19.11
CA PRO A 11 -6.23 -8.46 18.98
C PRO A 11 -7.58 -8.52 19.69
N ARG A 12 -8.02 -7.39 20.25
CA ARG A 12 -9.34 -7.28 20.90
C ARG A 12 -10.48 -7.42 19.90
N ASP A 13 -10.30 -6.85 18.70
CA ASP A 13 -11.25 -6.91 17.60
C ASP A 13 -10.54 -6.72 16.23
N LYS A 14 -11.32 -6.72 15.14
CA LYS A 14 -10.80 -6.60 13.76
C LYS A 14 -10.19 -5.25 13.41
N GLN A 15 -10.36 -4.24 14.26
CA GLN A 15 -9.86 -2.88 14.10
C GLN A 15 -8.66 -2.60 15.03
N ASP A 16 -8.23 -3.58 15.84
CA ASP A 16 -7.12 -3.43 16.78
C ASP A 16 -5.75 -3.43 16.09
N THR A 17 -5.50 -2.40 15.29
CA THR A 17 -4.27 -2.17 14.53
C THR A 17 -3.45 -1.01 15.12
N TYR A 18 -3.62 -0.75 16.42
CA TYR A 18 -2.91 0.31 17.13
C TYR A 18 -1.53 -0.15 17.60
N VAL A 19 -0.58 0.77 17.66
CA VAL A 19 0.72 0.54 18.29
C VAL A 19 0.68 1.14 19.70
N THR A 20 0.83 0.30 20.72
CA THR A 20 0.88 0.74 22.13
C THR A 20 2.30 1.09 22.55
N ARG A 21 2.44 2.02 23.52
CA ARG A 21 3.73 2.41 24.10
C ARG A 21 4.53 1.20 24.60
N ASP A 22 3.91 0.35 25.41
CA ASP A 22 4.58 -0.81 26.02
C ASP A 22 5.19 -1.76 24.98
N LYS A 23 4.44 -2.02 23.89
CA LYS A 23 4.92 -2.86 22.79
C LYS A 23 6.03 -2.20 21.99
N LEU A 24 5.97 -0.88 21.79
CA LEU A 24 7.04 -0.15 21.12
C LEU A 24 8.34 -0.21 21.94
N GLU A 25 8.26 -0.02 23.26
CA GLU A 25 9.40 -0.12 24.17
C GLU A 25 9.99 -1.54 24.20
N GLU A 26 9.16 -2.58 24.19
CA GLU A 26 9.58 -3.97 24.06
C GLU A 26 10.41 -4.18 22.78
N VAL A 27 9.89 -3.73 21.62
CA VAL A 27 10.57 -3.85 20.33
C VAL A 27 11.91 -3.11 20.35
N ILE A 28 11.95 -1.88 20.88
CA ILE A 28 13.17 -1.06 20.95
C ILE A 28 14.22 -1.76 21.82
N ARG A 29 13.84 -2.21 23.02
CA ARG A 29 14.75 -2.91 23.94
C ARG A 29 15.36 -4.14 23.28
N MET A 30 14.52 -5.01 22.71
CA MET A 30 15.00 -6.21 21.99
C MET A 30 15.92 -5.85 20.82
N SER A 31 15.67 -4.72 20.15
CA SER A 31 16.49 -4.30 19.01
C SER A 31 17.83 -3.71 19.43
N GLN A 32 17.89 -3.05 20.58
CA GLN A 32 19.12 -2.49 21.14
C GLN A 32 20.09 -3.58 21.61
N GLU A 33 19.60 -4.77 21.95
CA GLU A 33 20.45 -5.94 22.21
C GLU A 33 21.27 -6.33 20.97
N LEU A 34 20.70 -6.18 19.78
CA LEU A 34 21.38 -6.46 18.51
C LEU A 34 22.16 -5.25 17.99
N VAL A 35 21.61 -4.05 18.14
CA VAL A 35 22.18 -2.79 17.63
C VAL A 35 22.07 -1.71 18.71
N PRO A 36 23.07 -1.58 19.60
CA PRO A 36 23.02 -0.65 20.74
C PRO A 36 22.86 0.83 20.37
N ALA A 37 23.25 1.22 19.16
CA ALA A 37 23.12 2.59 18.66
C ALA A 37 21.68 2.99 18.28
N LEU A 38 20.72 2.06 18.29
CA LEU A 38 19.32 2.37 17.98
C LEU A 38 18.72 3.32 19.01
N SER A 39 18.03 4.34 18.53
CA SER A 39 17.34 5.34 19.35
C SER A 39 15.90 5.50 18.92
N GLU A 40 15.00 5.62 19.92
CA GLU A 40 13.59 5.93 19.70
C GLU A 40 13.40 7.24 18.90
N LYS A 41 14.33 8.21 19.06
CA LYS A 41 14.31 9.48 18.32
C LYS A 41 14.41 9.32 16.80
N GLY A 42 14.90 8.16 16.33
CA GLY A 42 15.01 7.84 14.91
C GLY A 42 13.74 7.24 14.30
N ILE A 43 12.70 7.00 15.09
CA ILE A 43 11.45 6.39 14.61
C ILE A 43 10.65 7.43 13.83
N ILE A 44 10.46 7.17 12.54
CA ILE A 44 9.68 8.03 11.64
C ILE A 44 8.28 7.48 11.39
N ALA A 45 8.05 6.19 11.62
CA ALA A 45 6.77 5.54 11.40
C ALA A 45 6.63 4.29 12.27
N THR A 46 5.42 4.03 12.74
CA THR A 46 5.02 2.79 13.42
C THR A 46 3.72 2.29 12.81
N PHE A 47 3.55 0.97 12.77
CA PHE A 47 2.32 0.35 12.28
C PHE A 47 2.15 -1.01 12.95
N ALA A 48 0.91 -1.46 13.01
CA ALA A 48 0.55 -2.82 13.41
C ALA A 48 -0.42 -3.39 12.38
N GLY A 49 -0.41 -4.72 12.25
CA GLY A 49 -1.31 -5.46 11.38
C GLY A 49 -1.80 -6.70 12.09
N ILE A 50 -3.04 -7.08 11.80
CA ILE A 50 -3.65 -8.31 12.31
C ILE A 50 -3.39 -9.43 11.31
N ARG A 51 -2.93 -10.57 11.83
CA ARG A 51 -2.77 -11.81 11.05
C ARG A 51 -3.99 -12.68 11.26
N SER A 52 -4.47 -13.29 10.18
CA SER A 52 -5.48 -14.35 10.29
C SER A 52 -4.84 -15.63 10.77
N GLU A 53 -5.42 -16.22 11.81
CA GLU A 53 -5.19 -17.61 12.19
C GLU A 53 -6.38 -18.46 11.76
N ASN A 54 -6.12 -19.74 11.53
CA ASN A 54 -7.11 -20.68 11.05
C ASN A 54 -7.20 -21.89 11.98
N ASN A 55 -8.41 -22.33 12.31
CA ASN A 55 -8.64 -23.59 13.02
C ASN A 55 -9.30 -24.67 12.14
N LYS A 56 -9.49 -24.37 10.85
CA LYS A 56 -10.06 -25.30 9.86
C LYS A 56 -9.03 -26.22 9.21
N ALA A 57 -7.74 -25.95 9.39
CA ALA A 57 -6.65 -26.79 8.93
C ALA A 57 -5.70 -27.14 10.08
N PRO A 58 -5.05 -28.32 10.06
CA PRO A 58 -4.00 -28.65 11.01
C PRO A 58 -2.93 -27.57 11.07
N ASN A 59 -2.43 -27.27 12.27
CA ASN A 59 -1.36 -26.30 12.51
C ASN A 59 -1.62 -24.87 11.97
N GLY A 60 -2.89 -24.52 11.69
CA GLY A 60 -3.24 -23.20 11.16
C GLY A 60 -2.84 -22.97 9.71
N ASP A 61 -2.67 -24.05 8.94
CA ASP A 61 -2.37 -24.00 7.52
C ASP A 61 -3.56 -23.47 6.69
N PHE A 62 -3.42 -23.44 5.37
CA PHE A 62 -4.44 -22.93 4.45
C PHE A 62 -5.66 -23.85 4.44
N TYR A 63 -6.85 -23.25 4.50
CA TYR A 63 -8.12 -23.93 4.26
C TYR A 63 -8.79 -23.29 3.06
N ILE A 64 -8.88 -24.04 1.96
CA ILE A 64 -9.46 -23.56 0.70
C ILE A 64 -10.48 -24.59 0.27
N GLU A 65 -11.77 -24.30 0.40
CA GLU A 65 -12.83 -25.25 0.10
C GLU A 65 -14.08 -24.59 -0.48
N LEU A 66 -14.89 -25.36 -1.21
CA LEU A 66 -16.21 -24.93 -1.64
C LEU A 66 -17.17 -24.91 -0.44
N SER A 67 -18.10 -23.95 -0.43
CA SER A 67 -19.11 -23.90 0.62
C SER A 67 -20.14 -25.02 0.44
N GLU A 68 -20.34 -25.82 1.49
CA GLU A 68 -21.42 -26.80 1.56
C GLU A 68 -22.81 -26.14 1.63
N LYS A 69 -22.87 -24.87 2.07
CA LYS A 69 -24.12 -24.14 2.30
C LYS A 69 -24.54 -23.26 1.12
N ALA A 70 -23.61 -22.81 0.30
CA ALA A 70 -23.87 -21.87 -0.78
C ALA A 70 -23.09 -22.24 -2.05
N LYS A 71 -23.83 -22.62 -3.09
CA LYS A 71 -23.22 -22.93 -4.40
C LYS A 71 -22.50 -21.70 -4.94
N GLY A 72 -21.30 -21.90 -5.49
CA GLY A 72 -20.47 -20.84 -6.07
C GLY A 72 -19.67 -20.02 -5.07
N VAL A 73 -19.72 -20.34 -3.77
CA VAL A 73 -18.88 -19.69 -2.75
C VAL A 73 -17.65 -20.54 -2.47
N VAL A 74 -16.46 -19.92 -2.50
CA VAL A 74 -15.19 -20.51 -2.06
C VAL A 74 -14.78 -19.88 -0.74
N HIS A 75 -14.54 -20.70 0.27
CA HIS A 75 -13.92 -20.29 1.53
C HIS A 75 -12.40 -20.40 1.37
N ALA A 76 -11.70 -19.28 1.46
CA ALA A 76 -10.24 -19.23 1.48
C ALA A 76 -9.78 -18.60 2.80
N VAL A 77 -9.45 -19.44 3.78
CA VAL A 77 -8.83 -19.02 5.04
C VAL A 77 -7.35 -19.29 4.94
N ILE A 78 -6.58 -18.21 4.77
CA ILE A 78 -5.16 -18.29 4.47
C ILE A 78 -4.38 -18.14 5.78
N GLY A 79 -3.68 -19.21 6.15
CA GLY A 79 -2.64 -19.21 7.17
C GLY A 79 -1.39 -18.43 6.74
N SER A 80 -0.30 -18.58 7.49
CA SER A 80 0.95 -17.89 7.21
C SER A 80 1.99 -18.80 6.55
N PRO A 81 2.72 -18.37 5.49
CA PRO A 81 2.67 -17.05 4.83
C PRO A 81 1.73 -16.99 3.61
N GLY A 82 0.69 -16.16 3.66
CA GLY A 82 -0.31 -16.06 2.58
C GLY A 82 0.15 -15.34 1.30
N LEU A 83 0.99 -14.31 1.42
CA LEU A 83 1.41 -13.52 0.25
C LEU A 83 2.30 -14.33 -0.70
N THR A 84 3.27 -15.06 -0.15
CA THR A 84 4.16 -15.92 -0.93
C THR A 84 3.42 -17.07 -1.60
N ALA A 85 2.37 -17.58 -0.95
CA ALA A 85 1.55 -18.67 -1.47
C ALA A 85 0.45 -18.22 -2.46
N ALA A 86 0.25 -16.92 -2.67
CA ALA A 86 -0.88 -16.40 -3.45
C ALA A 86 -1.02 -17.02 -4.86
N PRO A 87 0.06 -17.25 -5.65
CA PRO A 87 -0.06 -17.92 -6.95
C PRO A 87 -0.58 -19.36 -6.84
N ALA A 88 -0.03 -20.15 -5.91
CA ALA A 88 -0.46 -21.54 -5.69
C ALA A 88 -1.89 -21.62 -5.14
N VAL A 89 -2.26 -20.69 -4.26
CA VAL A 89 -3.64 -20.51 -3.78
C VAL A 89 -4.59 -20.26 -4.95
N ALA A 90 -4.22 -19.38 -5.89
CA ALA A 90 -5.04 -19.09 -7.06
C ALA A 90 -5.26 -20.34 -7.94
N GLU A 91 -4.21 -21.13 -8.19
CA GLU A 91 -4.32 -22.39 -8.93
C GLU A 91 -5.26 -23.40 -8.25
N LEU A 92 -5.16 -23.53 -6.91
CA LEU A 92 -6.04 -24.41 -6.14
C LEU A 92 -7.52 -23.96 -6.20
N VAL A 93 -7.76 -22.65 -6.11
CA VAL A 93 -9.12 -22.08 -6.26
C VAL A 93 -9.67 -22.36 -7.66
N ILE A 94 -8.86 -22.17 -8.70
CA ILE A 94 -9.22 -22.47 -10.09
C ILE A 94 -9.63 -23.94 -10.24
N LYS A 95 -8.82 -24.86 -9.72
CA LYS A 95 -9.11 -26.30 -9.74
C LYS A 95 -10.44 -26.63 -9.07
N LYS A 96 -10.69 -26.11 -7.87
CA LYS A 96 -11.95 -26.34 -7.13
C LYS A 96 -13.17 -25.79 -7.86
N LEU A 97 -13.04 -24.64 -8.51
CA LEU A 97 -14.11 -24.09 -9.34
C LEU A 97 -14.40 -24.98 -10.56
N GLN A 98 -13.38 -25.56 -11.20
CA GLN A 98 -13.57 -26.53 -12.29
C GLN A 98 -14.27 -27.81 -11.82
N GLU A 99 -13.88 -28.34 -10.66
CA GLU A 99 -14.53 -29.49 -10.01
C GLU A 99 -16.01 -29.19 -9.68
N ALA A 100 -16.33 -27.94 -9.34
CA ALA A 100 -17.70 -27.46 -9.16
C ALA A 100 -18.49 -27.27 -10.47
N GLY A 101 -17.88 -27.54 -11.63
CA GLY A 101 -18.50 -27.44 -12.96
C GLY A 101 -18.34 -26.07 -13.64
N LEU A 102 -17.50 -25.17 -13.11
CA LEU A 102 -17.22 -23.89 -13.77
C LEU A 102 -16.44 -24.13 -15.08
N ARG A 103 -17.03 -23.72 -16.20
CA ARG A 103 -16.35 -23.72 -17.50
C ARG A 103 -15.41 -22.53 -17.61
N LEU A 104 -14.12 -22.79 -17.49
CA LEU A 104 -13.10 -21.77 -17.67
C LEU A 104 -12.78 -21.56 -19.16
N ARG A 105 -12.51 -20.31 -19.53
CA ARG A 105 -11.99 -19.95 -20.84
C ARG A 105 -10.69 -19.21 -20.64
N GLU A 106 -9.65 -19.66 -21.34
CA GLU A 106 -8.35 -19.01 -21.30
C GLU A 106 -8.44 -17.57 -21.81
N LYS A 107 -7.91 -16.63 -21.04
CA LYS A 107 -7.80 -15.24 -21.44
C LYS A 107 -6.56 -15.07 -22.33
N LYS A 108 -6.76 -15.17 -23.65
CA LYS A 108 -5.67 -15.03 -24.65
C LYS A 108 -4.86 -13.73 -24.53
N ALA A 109 -5.50 -12.64 -24.14
CA ALA A 109 -4.87 -11.34 -23.93
C ALA A 109 -4.53 -11.11 -22.44
N PHE A 110 -3.87 -12.08 -21.80
CA PHE A 110 -3.40 -11.95 -20.42
C PHE A 110 -2.05 -11.20 -20.38
N GLN A 111 -1.99 -10.13 -19.58
CA GLN A 111 -0.74 -9.40 -19.34
C GLN A 111 0.04 -10.12 -18.24
N LYS A 112 0.95 -11.02 -18.65
CA LYS A 112 1.82 -11.77 -17.72
C LYS A 112 2.90 -10.92 -17.06
N GLU A 113 3.32 -9.85 -17.74
CA GLU A 113 4.40 -8.98 -17.30
C GLU A 113 3.84 -7.65 -16.80
N ARG A 114 4.29 -7.24 -15.61
CA ARG A 114 4.03 -5.90 -15.11
C ARG A 114 5.18 -5.00 -15.50
N LYS A 115 4.93 -4.06 -16.42
CA LYS A 115 5.92 -3.02 -16.73
C LYS A 115 6.15 -2.15 -15.49
N GLY A 116 7.40 -2.08 -15.03
CA GLY A 116 7.81 -1.12 -14.01
C GLY A 116 7.56 0.33 -14.45
N TRP A 117 7.82 1.28 -13.56
CA TRP A 117 7.98 2.68 -13.95
C TRP A 117 9.38 3.14 -13.56
N PHE A 118 9.79 4.25 -14.17
CA PHE A 118 11.06 4.89 -13.86
C PHE A 118 11.07 5.37 -12.41
N ARG A 119 12.09 5.00 -11.62
CA ARG A 119 12.29 5.51 -10.25
C ARG A 119 13.45 6.48 -10.23
N PHE A 120 13.14 7.77 -10.05
CA PHE A 120 14.16 8.82 -10.16
C PHE A 120 15.26 8.63 -9.10
N ALA A 121 14.88 8.28 -7.88
CA ALA A 121 15.81 8.04 -6.76
C ALA A 121 16.86 6.94 -7.03
N GLU A 122 16.49 5.91 -7.80
CA GLU A 122 17.31 4.72 -8.05
C GLU A 122 18.05 4.77 -9.39
N ALA A 123 17.65 5.67 -10.30
CA ALA A 123 18.21 5.76 -11.64
C ALA A 123 19.63 6.39 -11.66
N PRO A 124 20.51 5.94 -12.57
CA PRO A 124 21.78 6.61 -12.89
C PRO A 124 21.57 8.05 -13.40
N GLU A 125 22.61 8.88 -13.33
CA GLU A 125 22.53 10.29 -13.70
C GLU A 125 22.23 10.51 -15.18
N GLU A 126 22.78 9.66 -16.05
CA GLU A 126 22.51 9.68 -17.49
C GLU A 126 21.03 9.41 -17.77
N ALA A 127 20.47 8.37 -17.14
CA ALA A 127 19.06 8.01 -17.29
C ALA A 127 18.12 9.08 -16.70
N ARG A 128 18.54 9.77 -15.63
CA ARG A 128 17.83 10.96 -15.11
C ARG A 128 17.83 12.08 -16.14
N GLY A 129 18.98 12.39 -16.73
CA GLY A 129 19.11 13.41 -17.78
C GLY A 129 18.22 13.12 -18.97
N GLU A 130 18.21 11.87 -19.45
CA GLU A 130 17.35 11.43 -20.56
C GLU A 130 15.86 11.57 -20.25
N VAL A 131 15.39 11.13 -19.07
CA VAL A 131 13.97 11.25 -18.75
C VAL A 131 13.55 12.71 -18.57
N VAL A 132 14.42 13.57 -18.03
CA VAL A 132 14.15 15.01 -17.86
C VAL A 132 14.13 15.72 -19.21
N ALA A 133 15.02 15.36 -20.14
CA ALA A 133 15.03 15.91 -21.49
C ALA A 133 13.75 15.56 -22.26
N ASN A 134 13.19 14.37 -22.04
CA ASN A 134 11.93 13.93 -22.65
C ASN A 134 10.69 14.53 -21.96
N ASP A 135 10.73 14.69 -20.64
CA ASP A 135 9.64 15.28 -19.86
C ASP A 135 10.18 16.02 -18.63
N LEU A 136 10.11 17.36 -18.68
CA LEU A 136 10.59 18.26 -17.64
C LEU A 136 9.95 18.01 -16.26
N ARG A 137 8.79 17.34 -16.19
CA ARG A 137 8.13 16.98 -14.92
C ARG A 137 8.96 15.98 -14.11
N TYR A 138 9.78 15.14 -14.76
CA TYR A 138 10.72 14.27 -14.04
C TYR A 138 11.86 15.05 -13.37
N GLY A 139 12.11 16.30 -13.79
CA GLY A 139 13.10 17.18 -13.17
C GLY A 139 12.58 17.93 -11.93
N ARG A 140 11.27 17.87 -11.67
CA ARG A 140 10.61 18.56 -10.55
C ARG A 140 10.41 17.62 -9.38
N LEU A 141 11.30 17.67 -8.39
CA LEU A 141 11.18 16.85 -7.19
C LEU A 141 10.06 17.33 -6.27
N VAL A 142 9.01 16.53 -6.16
CA VAL A 142 7.87 16.76 -5.25
C VAL A 142 8.17 16.21 -3.86
N CYS A 143 8.73 14.99 -3.75
CA CYS A 143 9.16 14.43 -2.47
C CYS A 143 10.68 14.45 -2.36
N ARG A 144 11.23 15.35 -1.54
CA ARG A 144 12.68 15.44 -1.31
C ARG A 144 13.24 14.25 -0.53
N CYS A 145 12.48 13.71 0.42
CA CYS A 145 12.97 12.61 1.27
C CYS A 145 13.21 11.31 0.47
N GLU A 146 12.37 11.05 -0.53
CA GLU A 146 12.40 9.83 -1.34
C GLU A 146 12.80 10.11 -2.80
N ALA A 147 13.23 11.35 -3.09
CA ALA A 147 13.56 11.85 -4.42
C ALA A 147 12.53 11.47 -5.51
N VAL A 148 11.24 11.71 -5.22
CA VAL A 148 10.13 11.43 -6.14
C VAL A 148 9.77 12.69 -6.92
N SER A 149 9.74 12.56 -8.25
CA SER A 149 9.41 13.62 -9.19
C SER A 149 7.91 13.80 -9.42
N GLU A 150 7.52 14.96 -9.98
CA GLU A 150 6.16 15.24 -10.44
C GLU A 150 5.73 14.23 -11.51
N GLY A 151 6.65 13.87 -12.42
CA GLY A 151 6.44 12.88 -13.47
C GLY A 151 6.02 11.51 -12.92
N GLU A 152 6.72 11.02 -11.89
CA GLU A 152 6.39 9.75 -11.21
C GLU A 152 5.01 9.77 -10.56
N ILE A 153 4.60 10.91 -9.97
CA ILE A 153 3.27 11.04 -9.35
C ILE A 153 2.19 11.06 -10.42
N ILE A 154 2.39 11.79 -11.53
CA ILE A 154 1.42 11.83 -12.63
C ILE A 154 1.30 10.44 -13.27
N GLU A 155 2.41 9.74 -13.49
CA GLU A 155 2.38 8.37 -14.01
C GLU A 155 1.66 7.41 -13.05
N ALA A 156 1.86 7.55 -11.74
CA ALA A 156 1.12 6.80 -10.74
C ALA A 156 -0.40 7.03 -10.83
N ILE A 157 -0.82 8.29 -10.98
CA ILE A 157 -2.24 8.65 -11.13
C ILE A 157 -2.82 8.07 -12.42
N ALA A 158 -2.10 8.19 -13.54
CA ALA A 158 -2.50 7.62 -14.82
C ALA A 158 -2.63 6.08 -14.76
N ARG A 159 -1.85 5.41 -13.90
CA ARG A 159 -1.92 3.97 -13.64
C ARG A 159 -2.98 3.58 -12.59
N GLY A 160 -3.79 4.52 -12.13
CA GLY A 160 -4.96 4.28 -11.28
C GLY A 160 -4.80 4.65 -9.81
N ALA A 161 -3.71 5.31 -9.40
CA ALA A 161 -3.62 5.88 -8.05
C ALA A 161 -4.62 7.03 -7.90
N ASP A 162 -5.48 6.95 -6.88
CA ASP A 162 -6.64 7.81 -6.69
C ASP A 162 -6.73 8.47 -5.30
N THR A 163 -5.85 8.08 -4.39
CA THR A 163 -5.75 8.55 -3.00
C THR A 163 -4.31 8.89 -2.64
N LEU A 164 -4.11 9.71 -1.59
CA LEU A 164 -2.75 10.00 -1.11
C LEU A 164 -1.98 8.73 -0.76
N ASP A 165 -2.63 7.77 -0.08
CA ASP A 165 -1.99 6.50 0.29
C ASP A 165 -1.70 5.63 -0.94
N SER A 166 -2.55 5.65 -1.97
CA SER A 166 -2.25 4.93 -3.22
C SER A 166 -1.00 5.49 -3.90
N VAL A 167 -0.86 6.82 -4.00
CA VAL A 167 0.36 7.45 -4.52
C VAL A 167 1.55 7.11 -3.63
N LYS A 168 1.40 7.20 -2.31
CA LYS A 168 2.44 6.85 -1.33
C LYS A 168 2.93 5.40 -1.51
N HIS A 169 2.04 4.42 -1.60
CA HIS A 169 2.43 3.01 -1.73
C HIS A 169 3.12 2.69 -3.06
N VAL A 170 2.74 3.41 -4.11
CA VAL A 170 3.25 3.23 -5.46
C VAL A 170 4.61 3.95 -5.60
N THR A 171 4.66 5.25 -5.35
CA THR A 171 5.84 6.10 -5.62
C THR A 171 6.79 6.24 -4.43
N ARG A 172 6.32 5.98 -3.21
CA ARG A 172 6.96 6.33 -1.93
C ARG A 172 6.88 7.80 -1.52
N ALA A 173 6.23 8.67 -2.30
CA ALA A 173 6.00 10.06 -1.89
C ALA A 173 5.25 10.11 -0.54
N GLY A 174 5.90 10.65 0.50
CA GLY A 174 5.37 10.68 1.86
C GLY A 174 5.76 9.48 2.75
N MET A 175 6.65 8.58 2.30
CA MET A 175 7.20 7.50 3.13
C MET A 175 8.52 7.85 3.83
N GLY A 176 9.18 8.94 3.42
CA GLY A 176 10.47 9.34 3.99
C GLY A 176 10.36 10.05 5.34
N ARG A 177 11.47 10.61 5.83
CA ARG A 177 11.58 11.18 7.20
C ARG A 177 10.46 12.15 7.59
N CYS A 178 9.95 12.95 6.65
CA CYS A 178 8.86 13.90 6.92
C CYS A 178 7.45 13.30 6.95
N GLN A 179 7.27 12.02 6.59
CA GLN A 179 5.98 11.32 6.54
C GLN A 179 4.88 12.06 5.75
N GLY A 180 5.26 12.77 4.70
CA GLY A 180 4.33 13.54 3.87
C GLY A 180 4.12 14.98 4.31
N GLY A 181 4.74 15.44 5.40
CA GLY A 181 4.58 16.81 5.91
C GLY A 181 4.88 17.92 4.89
N TYR A 182 5.75 17.67 3.91
CA TYR A 182 6.06 18.64 2.84
C TYR A 182 5.35 18.34 1.52
N CYS A 183 5.34 17.08 1.10
CA CYS A 183 4.88 16.71 -0.25
C CYS A 183 3.38 16.42 -0.33
N ALA A 184 2.67 16.20 0.78
CA ALA A 184 1.29 15.75 0.76
C ALA A 184 0.35 16.75 0.04
N MET A 185 0.53 18.05 0.25
CA MET A 185 -0.31 19.06 -0.43
C MET A 185 -0.03 19.12 -1.94
N ALA A 186 1.23 19.01 -2.35
CA ALA A 186 1.55 18.95 -3.78
C ALA A 186 0.98 17.69 -4.45
N VAL A 187 1.03 16.54 -3.76
CA VAL A 187 0.38 15.30 -4.25
C VAL A 187 -1.14 15.46 -4.31
N LEU A 188 -1.75 16.09 -3.29
CA LEU A 188 -3.18 16.40 -3.25
C LEU A 188 -3.59 17.24 -4.47
N ASP A 189 -2.83 18.28 -4.79
CA ASP A 189 -3.09 19.17 -5.93
C ASP A 189 -3.01 18.44 -7.27
N LEU A 190 -2.04 17.54 -7.42
CA LEU A 190 -1.91 16.72 -8.62
C LEU A 190 -3.09 15.75 -8.77
N LEU A 191 -3.50 15.09 -7.69
CA LEU A 191 -4.70 14.25 -7.67
C LEU A 191 -5.97 15.06 -7.95
N ALA A 192 -6.07 16.26 -7.39
CA ALA A 192 -7.24 17.12 -7.52
C ALA A 192 -7.53 17.52 -8.98
N LYS A 193 -6.48 17.68 -9.79
CA LYS A 193 -6.61 17.96 -11.24
C LYS A 193 -7.36 16.85 -11.98
N GLU A 194 -7.14 15.60 -11.59
CA GLU A 194 -7.81 14.43 -12.19
C GLU A 194 -9.16 14.11 -11.53
N ARG A 195 -9.37 14.55 -10.29
CA ARG A 195 -10.56 14.21 -9.47
C ARG A 195 -11.60 15.32 -9.38
N GLY A 196 -11.38 16.44 -10.05
CA GLY A 196 -12.32 17.57 -10.05
C GLY A 196 -12.29 18.43 -8.79
N GLY A 197 -11.20 18.35 -8.00
CA GLY A 197 -10.97 19.23 -6.85
C GLY A 197 -10.38 18.53 -5.62
N GLN A 198 -9.78 19.33 -4.74
CA GLN A 198 -9.12 18.82 -3.52
C GLN A 198 -10.09 18.13 -2.55
N THR A 199 -11.36 18.56 -2.50
CA THR A 199 -12.39 17.94 -1.64
C THR A 199 -12.79 16.54 -2.08
N GLN A 200 -12.49 16.18 -3.34
CA GLN A 200 -12.77 14.85 -3.89
C GLN A 200 -11.61 13.86 -3.65
N VAL A 201 -10.47 14.34 -3.16
CA VAL A 201 -9.30 13.50 -2.89
C VAL A 201 -9.32 13.06 -1.43
N THR A 202 -9.16 11.76 -1.20
CA THR A 202 -9.10 11.18 0.14
C THR A 202 -7.70 10.66 0.46
N LYS A 203 -7.39 10.56 1.76
CA LYS A 203 -6.13 9.98 2.21
C LYS A 203 -6.07 8.48 1.92
N LYS A 204 -7.13 7.78 2.30
CA LYS A 204 -7.33 6.32 2.26
C LYS A 204 -8.84 6.00 2.23
N GLY A 205 -9.42 5.96 1.03
CA GLY A 205 -10.83 5.63 0.81
C GLY A 205 -11.82 6.65 1.39
N ASP A 206 -13.11 6.38 1.27
CA ASP A 206 -14.20 7.38 1.30
C ASP A 206 -14.37 8.16 2.61
N ARG A 207 -13.84 7.67 3.75
CA ARG A 207 -14.01 8.31 5.07
C ARG A 207 -12.75 9.00 5.59
N SER A 208 -11.91 9.47 4.68
CA SER A 208 -10.59 10.01 5.01
C SER A 208 -10.28 11.31 4.27
N SER A 209 -11.29 12.18 4.16
CA SER A 209 -11.16 13.49 3.56
C SER A 209 -10.07 14.31 4.26
N MET A 210 -9.22 14.95 3.46
CA MET A 210 -8.11 15.78 3.96
C MET A 210 -8.50 17.26 4.04
N VAL A 211 -9.46 17.67 3.22
CA VAL A 211 -9.91 19.06 3.12
C VAL A 211 -11.40 19.11 3.44
N PHE A 212 -11.76 19.91 4.45
CA PHE A 212 -13.13 20.15 4.88
C PHE A 212 -13.51 21.61 4.59
N GLY A 213 -14.75 21.86 4.18
CA GLY A 213 -15.30 23.22 4.15
C GLY A 213 -15.05 24.06 2.90
N LEU A 214 -14.52 23.50 1.80
CA LEU A 214 -14.61 24.17 0.49
C LEU A 214 -15.99 23.88 -0.10
N ASP A 215 -16.96 24.71 0.27
CA ASP A 215 -18.23 24.78 -0.44
C ASP A 215 -17.92 25.24 -1.88
N PRO A 216 -18.16 24.42 -2.92
CA PRO A 216 -17.90 24.80 -4.31
C PRO A 216 -18.68 26.06 -4.73
N CYS A 217 -19.69 26.48 -3.95
CA CYS A 217 -20.45 27.70 -4.19
C CYS A 217 -19.77 28.99 -3.68
N SER A 218 -18.75 28.92 -2.81
CA SER A 218 -18.12 30.10 -2.20
C SER A 218 -17.04 30.77 -3.07
N ALA A 219 -16.46 30.04 -4.04
CA ALA A 219 -15.41 30.54 -4.91
C ALA A 219 -15.91 31.39 -6.10
N ARG A 220 -17.22 31.46 -6.36
CA ARG A 220 -17.82 32.32 -7.42
C ARG A 220 -18.22 33.73 -6.93
N ARG A 221 -17.86 34.10 -5.70
CA ARG A 221 -18.13 35.42 -5.13
C ARG A 221 -16.83 36.11 -4.73
N ARG A 222 -15.96 36.42 -5.67
CA ARG A 222 -14.99 37.53 -5.59
C ARG A 222 -14.76 38.10 -6.97
#